data_AF-A0A1F8LTI3-F1
#
_entry.id   AF-A0A1F8LTI3-F1
#
_cell.length_a   1.000
_cell.length_b   1.000
_cell.length_c   1.000
_cell.angle_alpha   90.00
_cell.angle_beta   90.00
_cell.angle_gamma   90.00
#
_symmetry.space_group_name_H-M   'P 1'
#
loop_
_entity.id
_entity.type
_entity.pdbx_description
1 polymer ?
#
loop_
_entity_poly.entity_id
_entity_poly.type
_entity_poly.pdbx_seq_one_letter_code
_entity_poly.pdbx_strand_id
1 'polypeptide(L)'
;MNGWQNLNSQLKELSGKVAYDVPVFSCLELNQAELATGLAHDLSEVLGYASMEWPSIIEELNVPISLEARYDALLGYYALIEMGNLSDPVLQRARIVTQLYFDLVYFRDRIMILLRQIIIQEPQKFGQLKYLSEWLEIVGDNQFAKKLRALRNSFAHGKWAYLPNYSGLVFYPESAPPYTRYELIQEDLHSIHGLLYGFQLVFFVTARDQLE
;
A
#
# COMPACT_ATOMS: atom_id res chain seq x y z
N MET A 1 -19.42 -5.16 9.80
CA MET A 1 -19.79 -3.85 9.20
C MET A 1 -19.32 -2.62 10.01
N ASN A 2 -19.06 -2.67 11.32
CA ASN A 2 -18.58 -1.50 12.10
C ASN A 2 -17.10 -1.11 11.90
N GLY A 3 -16.28 -1.94 11.21
CA GLY A 3 -14.84 -1.69 11.04
C GLY A 3 -14.51 -0.61 10.00
N TRP A 4 -15.27 -0.53 8.90
CA TRP A 4 -14.97 0.39 7.80
C TRP A 4 -15.17 1.85 8.14
N GLN A 5 -16.13 2.16 9.03
CA GLN A 5 -16.39 3.55 9.43
C GLN A 5 -15.19 4.18 10.13
N ASN A 6 -14.52 3.43 11.02
CA ASN A 6 -13.30 3.91 11.68
C ASN A 6 -12.18 4.13 10.65
N LEU A 7 -11.96 3.16 9.76
CA LEU A 7 -10.92 3.28 8.73
C LEU A 7 -11.22 4.43 7.74
N ASN A 8 -12.48 4.69 7.39
CA ASN A 8 -12.90 5.86 6.62
C ASN A 8 -12.50 7.16 7.33
N SER A 9 -12.76 7.27 8.64
CA SER A 9 -12.36 8.44 9.42
C SER A 9 -10.84 8.64 9.44
N GLN A 10 -10.08 7.56 9.62
CA GLN A 10 -8.61 7.62 9.63
C GLN A 10 -8.04 8.03 8.27
N LEU A 11 -8.55 7.47 7.17
CA LEU A 11 -8.12 7.81 5.81
C LEU A 11 -8.49 9.26 5.44
N LYS A 12 -9.63 9.75 5.93
CA LYS A 12 -10.04 11.15 5.76
C LYS A 12 -9.15 12.12 6.54
N GLU A 13 -8.75 11.75 7.75
CA GLU A 13 -7.77 12.55 8.50
C GLU A 13 -6.42 12.58 7.78
N LEU A 14 -6.00 11.43 7.25
CA LEU A 14 -4.78 11.30 6.48
C LEU A 14 -4.81 12.19 5.23
N SER A 15 -5.91 12.18 4.47
CA SER A 15 -6.04 12.98 3.25
C SER A 15 -5.90 14.48 3.48
N GLY A 16 -6.19 14.97 4.70
CA GLY A 16 -6.00 16.37 5.09
C GLY A 16 -4.54 16.75 5.37
N LYS A 17 -3.63 15.77 5.50
CA LYS A 17 -2.21 15.96 5.85
C LYS A 17 -1.26 15.69 4.69
N VAL A 18 -1.65 14.86 3.72
CA VAL A 18 -0.76 14.49 2.60
C VAL A 18 -0.83 15.50 1.47
N ALA A 19 0.28 15.64 0.74
CA ALA A 19 0.34 16.45 -0.47
C ALA A 19 -0.67 15.96 -1.53
N TYR A 20 -1.19 16.91 -2.31
CA TYR A 20 -2.15 16.67 -3.40
C TYR A 20 -1.59 15.85 -4.57
N ASP A 21 -0.31 15.44 -4.56
CA ASP A 21 0.26 14.56 -5.59
C ASP A 21 0.05 13.06 -5.31
N VAL A 22 -0.61 12.69 -4.20
CA VAL A 22 -1.06 11.32 -3.96
C VAL A 22 -2.31 11.01 -4.77
N PRO A 23 -2.31 9.96 -5.62
CA PRO A 23 -3.42 9.68 -6.55
C PRO A 23 -4.82 9.69 -5.90
N VAL A 24 -5.05 8.83 -4.90
CA VAL A 24 -6.37 8.68 -4.27
C VAL A 24 -6.86 9.95 -3.56
N PHE A 25 -5.97 10.78 -3.02
CA PHE A 25 -6.33 12.02 -2.31
C PHE A 25 -6.41 13.24 -3.23
N SER A 26 -5.74 13.18 -4.38
CA SER A 26 -5.83 14.20 -5.43
C SER A 26 -7.19 14.21 -6.14
N CYS A 27 -7.92 13.10 -6.06
CA CYS A 27 -9.26 12.98 -6.61
C CYS A 27 -10.28 13.68 -5.69
N LEU A 28 -10.75 14.87 -6.08
CA LEU A 28 -11.71 15.70 -5.32
C LEU A 28 -12.98 14.96 -4.92
N GLU A 29 -13.44 14.03 -5.76
CA GLU A 29 -14.63 13.22 -5.45
C GLU A 29 -14.35 12.18 -4.37
N LEU A 30 -13.19 11.53 -4.41
CA LEU A 30 -12.85 10.45 -3.46
C LEU A 30 -12.38 10.99 -2.12
N ASN A 31 -11.70 12.14 -2.08
CA ASN A 31 -11.14 12.68 -0.84
C ASN A 31 -12.19 13.14 0.19
N GLN A 32 -13.46 13.26 -0.21
CA GLN A 32 -14.60 13.51 0.69
C GLN A 32 -15.46 12.27 0.95
N ALA A 33 -15.17 11.15 0.30
CA ALA A 33 -16.00 9.96 0.31
C ALA A 33 -15.58 8.93 1.38
N GLU A 34 -16.37 7.86 1.47
CA GLU A 34 -16.06 6.69 2.29
C GLU A 34 -15.01 5.80 1.60
N LEU A 35 -13.74 6.22 1.65
CA LEU A 35 -12.63 5.59 0.93
C LEU A 35 -12.50 4.08 1.16
N ALA A 36 -12.52 3.62 2.41
CA ALA A 36 -12.42 2.21 2.74
C ALA A 36 -13.66 1.42 2.28
N THR A 37 -14.86 2.00 2.43
CA THR A 37 -16.11 1.36 1.95
C THR A 37 -16.08 1.20 0.43
N GLY A 38 -15.74 2.26 -0.30
CA GLY A 38 -15.68 2.25 -1.76
C GLY A 38 -14.60 1.30 -2.29
N LEU A 39 -13.42 1.29 -1.66
CA LEU A 39 -12.38 0.32 -2.00
C LEU A 39 -12.83 -1.12 -1.72
N ALA A 40 -13.50 -1.39 -0.60
CA ALA A 40 -13.99 -2.73 -0.29
C ALA A 40 -15.02 -3.22 -1.32
N HIS A 41 -15.89 -2.32 -1.77
CA HIS A 41 -16.86 -2.59 -2.84
C HIS A 41 -16.15 -2.94 -4.15
N ASP A 42 -15.25 -2.07 -4.62
CA ASP A 42 -14.52 -2.29 -5.88
C ASP A 42 -13.68 -3.58 -5.84
N LEU A 43 -13.02 -3.86 -4.71
CA LEU A 43 -12.27 -5.11 -4.52
C LEU A 43 -13.17 -6.34 -4.53
N SER A 44 -14.37 -6.25 -3.95
CA SER A 44 -15.33 -7.36 -3.96
C SER A 44 -15.73 -7.71 -5.39
N GLU A 45 -15.96 -6.70 -6.24
CA GLU A 45 -16.28 -6.92 -7.66
C GLU A 45 -15.13 -7.58 -8.41
N VAL A 46 -13.89 -7.11 -8.23
CA VAL A 46 -12.72 -7.70 -8.90
C VAL A 46 -12.46 -9.12 -8.43
N LEU A 47 -12.46 -9.37 -7.12
CA LEU A 47 -12.16 -10.69 -6.56
C LEU A 47 -13.26 -11.70 -6.86
N GLY A 48 -14.53 -11.29 -6.78
CA GLY A 48 -15.65 -12.14 -7.15
C GLY A 48 -15.65 -12.48 -8.64
N TYR A 49 -15.28 -11.54 -9.51
CA TYR A 49 -15.09 -11.85 -10.93
C TYR A 49 -13.90 -12.78 -11.15
N ALA A 50 -12.74 -12.49 -10.54
CA ALA A 50 -11.54 -13.29 -10.71
C ALA A 50 -11.75 -14.73 -10.24
N SER A 51 -12.51 -14.97 -9.16
CA SER A 51 -12.82 -16.33 -8.70
C SER A 51 -13.68 -17.12 -9.66
N MET A 52 -14.60 -16.47 -10.37
CA MET A 52 -15.50 -17.14 -11.33
C MET A 52 -14.88 -17.31 -12.72
N GLU A 53 -14.21 -16.27 -13.23
CA GLU A 53 -13.89 -16.15 -14.66
C GLU A 53 -12.38 -16.25 -14.92
N TRP A 54 -11.52 -15.90 -13.95
CA TRP A 54 -10.05 -16.00 -14.04
C TRP A 54 -9.39 -16.66 -12.83
N PRO A 55 -9.65 -17.96 -12.58
CA PRO A 55 -9.10 -18.65 -11.42
C PRO A 55 -7.56 -18.62 -11.34
N SER A 56 -6.86 -18.46 -12.47
CA SER A 56 -5.40 -18.32 -12.50
C SER A 56 -4.89 -17.09 -11.75
N ILE A 57 -5.68 -16.01 -11.70
CA ILE A 57 -5.33 -14.80 -10.94
C ILE A 57 -5.40 -15.08 -9.44
N ILE A 58 -6.43 -15.80 -9.00
CA ILE A 58 -6.57 -16.22 -7.61
C ILE A 58 -5.43 -17.18 -7.23
N GLU A 59 -5.04 -18.06 -8.14
CA GLU A 59 -3.87 -18.94 -7.98
C GLU A 59 -2.58 -18.12 -7.83
N GLU A 60 -2.34 -17.14 -8.70
CA GLU A 60 -1.15 -16.27 -8.62
C GLU A 60 -1.08 -15.49 -7.30
N LEU A 61 -2.22 -15.00 -6.80
CA LEU A 61 -2.30 -14.37 -5.47
C LEU A 61 -1.95 -15.34 -4.33
N ASN A 62 -2.15 -16.65 -4.53
CA ASN A 62 -1.91 -17.70 -3.54
C ASN A 62 -0.57 -18.45 -3.72
N VAL A 63 0.32 -18.01 -4.63
CA VAL A 63 1.61 -18.66 -4.88
C VAL A 63 2.79 -17.68 -4.73
N PRO A 64 3.96 -18.10 -4.22
CA PRO A 64 4.23 -19.39 -3.56
C PRO A 64 3.73 -19.44 -2.10
N ILE A 65 3.21 -18.33 -1.59
CA ILE A 65 2.62 -18.19 -0.25
C ILE A 65 1.12 -18.00 -0.45
N SER A 66 0.27 -18.53 0.42
CA SER A 66 -1.19 -18.32 0.34
C SER A 66 -1.62 -16.93 0.80
N LEU A 67 -2.81 -16.48 0.43
CA LEU A 67 -3.41 -15.26 0.97
C LEU A 67 -3.62 -15.37 2.48
N GLU A 68 -4.01 -16.54 2.99
CA GLU A 68 -4.14 -16.83 4.43
C GLU A 68 -2.81 -16.58 5.17
N ALA A 69 -1.70 -17.16 4.70
CA ALA A 69 -0.40 -16.96 5.34
C ALA A 69 0.09 -15.50 5.26
N ARG A 70 -0.29 -14.76 4.21
CA ARG A 70 -0.02 -13.32 4.12
C ARG A 70 -0.90 -12.50 5.07
N TYR A 71 -2.13 -12.94 5.31
CA TYR A 71 -3.01 -12.34 6.30
C TYR A 71 -2.45 -12.51 7.71
N ASP A 72 -1.92 -13.69 8.05
CA ASP A 72 -1.23 -13.89 9.33
C ASP A 72 -0.03 -12.96 9.49
N ALA A 73 0.76 -12.78 8.43
CA ALA A 73 1.85 -11.81 8.41
C ALA A 73 1.35 -10.37 8.60
N LEU A 74 0.21 -10.01 8.00
CA LEU A 74 -0.44 -8.71 8.21
C LEU A 74 -0.93 -8.55 9.65
N LEU A 75 -1.45 -9.59 10.30
CA LEU A 75 -1.87 -9.51 11.71
C LEU A 75 -0.69 -9.26 12.65
N GLY A 76 0.44 -9.93 12.41
CA GLY A 76 1.68 -9.67 13.15
C GLY A 76 2.19 -8.25 12.92
N TYR A 77 2.15 -7.78 11.67
CA TYR A 77 2.48 -6.40 11.33
C TYR A 77 1.52 -5.39 11.98
N TYR A 78 0.21 -5.68 11.98
CA TYR A 78 -0.83 -4.88 12.64
C TYR A 78 -0.53 -4.70 14.13
N ALA A 79 -0.24 -5.80 14.83
CA ALA A 79 0.13 -5.75 16.23
C ALA A 79 1.37 -4.86 16.49
N LEU A 80 2.38 -4.91 15.61
CA LEU A 80 3.56 -4.04 15.71
C LEU A 80 3.23 -2.56 15.50
N ILE A 81 2.31 -2.23 14.60
CA ILE A 81 1.87 -0.85 14.36
C ILE A 81 1.08 -0.31 15.56
N GLU A 82 0.19 -1.12 16.14
CA GLU A 82 -0.62 -0.77 17.32
C GLU A 82 0.22 -0.50 18.58
N MET A 83 1.47 -0.97 18.64
CA MET A 83 2.40 -0.58 19.71
C MET A 83 2.74 0.92 19.68
N GLY A 84 2.45 1.62 18.58
CA GLY A 84 2.69 3.05 18.42
C GLY A 84 4.17 3.40 18.42
N ASN A 85 4.48 4.61 18.92
CA ASN A 85 5.86 5.06 19.05
C ASN A 85 6.54 4.39 20.24
N LEU A 86 7.69 3.77 19.98
CA LEU A 86 8.51 3.11 20.98
C LEU A 86 9.50 4.13 21.59
N SER A 87 9.61 4.13 22.92
CA SER A 87 10.54 5.02 23.63
C SER A 87 12.00 4.67 23.40
N ASP A 88 12.29 3.40 23.14
CA ASP A 88 13.64 2.94 22.80
C ASP A 88 13.96 3.27 21.32
N PRO A 89 14.99 4.09 21.05
CA PRO A 89 15.32 4.49 19.67
C PRO A 89 15.75 3.33 18.77
N VAL A 90 16.34 2.28 19.31
CA VAL A 90 16.75 1.09 18.54
C VAL A 90 15.51 0.32 18.10
N LEU A 91 14.57 0.11 19.02
CA LEU A 91 13.31 -0.56 18.70
C LEU A 91 12.46 0.26 17.73
N GLN A 92 12.38 1.59 17.90
CA GLN A 92 11.66 2.46 16.98
C GLN A 92 12.23 2.39 15.56
N ARG A 93 13.56 2.35 15.43
CA ARG A 93 14.20 2.17 14.12
C ARG A 93 13.86 0.83 13.50
N ALA A 94 14.01 -0.26 14.24
CA ALA A 94 13.66 -1.60 13.76
C ALA A 94 12.20 -1.69 13.29
N ARG A 95 11.28 -1.05 14.03
CA ARG A 95 9.87 -0.90 13.63
C ARG A 95 9.73 -0.20 12.28
N ILE A 96 10.39 0.95 12.08
CA ILE A 96 10.34 1.70 10.81
C ILE A 96 10.87 0.87 9.63
N VAL A 97 11.97 0.13 9.81
CA VAL A 97 12.50 -0.77 8.76
C VAL A 97 11.47 -1.84 8.41
N THR A 98 10.86 -2.44 9.44
CA THR A 98 9.85 -3.50 9.26
C THR A 98 8.63 -2.95 8.52
N GLN A 99 8.15 -1.77 8.91
CA GLN A 99 7.06 -1.05 8.25
C GLN A 99 7.35 -0.85 6.75
N LEU A 100 8.52 -0.32 6.42
CA LEU A 100 8.91 -0.09 5.03
C LEU A 100 9.02 -1.37 4.21
N TYR A 101 9.49 -2.46 4.82
CA TYR A 101 9.52 -3.75 4.15
C TYR A 101 8.11 -4.23 3.79
N PHE A 102 7.18 -4.20 4.73
CA PHE A 102 5.80 -4.63 4.49
C PHE A 102 5.10 -3.75 3.45
N ASP A 103 5.19 -2.43 3.63
CA ASP A 103 4.53 -1.45 2.78
C ASP A 103 5.06 -1.46 1.35
N LEU A 104 6.38 -1.40 1.17
CA LEU A 104 6.99 -1.19 -0.14
C LEU A 104 7.36 -2.47 -0.87
N VAL A 105 7.66 -3.56 -0.15
CA VAL A 105 8.20 -4.78 -0.76
C VAL A 105 7.20 -5.92 -0.69
N TYR A 106 6.70 -6.24 0.50
CA TYR A 106 5.94 -7.46 0.72
C TYR A 106 4.57 -7.44 0.02
N PHE A 107 3.75 -6.42 0.28
CA PHE A 107 2.38 -6.35 -0.24
C PHE A 107 2.28 -5.65 -1.59
N ARG A 108 3.05 -4.58 -1.80
CA ARG A 108 3.03 -3.79 -3.03
C ARG A 108 3.20 -4.66 -4.28
N ASP A 109 4.25 -5.47 -4.30
CA ASP A 109 4.64 -6.18 -5.52
C ASP A 109 3.80 -7.44 -5.75
N ARG A 110 3.29 -8.06 -4.68
CA ARG A 110 2.53 -9.31 -4.76
C ARG A 110 1.03 -9.12 -4.90
N ILE A 111 0.49 -8.00 -4.41
CA ILE A 111 -0.95 -7.74 -4.41
C ILE A 111 -1.28 -6.59 -5.38
N MET A 112 -0.76 -5.39 -5.13
CA MET A 112 -1.20 -4.20 -5.87
C MET A 112 -0.81 -4.24 -7.36
N ILE A 113 0.43 -4.65 -7.68
CA ILE A 113 0.86 -4.73 -9.10
C ILE A 113 -0.01 -5.71 -9.87
N LEU A 114 -0.31 -6.87 -9.28
CA LEU A 114 -1.13 -7.90 -9.91
C LEU A 114 -2.57 -7.42 -10.09
N LEU A 115 -3.18 -6.83 -9.06
CA LEU A 115 -4.53 -6.24 -9.16
C LEU A 115 -4.61 -5.16 -10.26
N ARG A 116 -3.57 -4.33 -10.40
CA ARG A 116 -3.52 -3.33 -11.47
C ARG A 116 -3.49 -3.96 -12.86
N GLN A 117 -2.78 -5.08 -13.03
CA GLN A 117 -2.74 -5.78 -14.31
C GLN A 117 -4.11 -6.33 -14.70
N ILE A 118 -4.86 -6.91 -13.75
CA ILE A 118 -6.24 -7.39 -13.97
C ILE A 118 -7.13 -6.25 -14.50
N ILE A 119 -7.13 -5.11 -13.81
CA ILE A 119 -8.03 -3.99 -14.14
C ILE A 119 -7.71 -3.41 -15.52
N ILE A 120 -6.42 -3.28 -15.85
CA ILE A 120 -5.99 -2.73 -17.14
C ILE A 120 -6.31 -3.68 -18.30
N GLN A 121 -6.27 -5.00 -18.06
CA GLN A 121 -6.57 -5.98 -19.11
C GLN A 121 -8.04 -5.91 -19.53
N GLU A 122 -8.96 -5.57 -18.61
CA GLU A 122 -10.41 -5.58 -18.88
C GLU A 122 -11.14 -4.29 -18.50
N PRO A 123 -10.84 -3.22 -19.25
CA PRO A 123 -11.42 -1.89 -19.01
C PRO A 123 -12.94 -1.86 -19.21
N GLN A 124 -13.49 -2.73 -20.07
CA GLN A 124 -14.94 -2.85 -20.26
C GLN A 124 -15.69 -3.26 -18.98
N LYS A 125 -15.01 -3.98 -18.08
CA LYS A 125 -15.59 -4.51 -16.85
C LYS A 125 -15.22 -3.67 -15.64
N PHE A 126 -13.96 -3.26 -15.56
CA PHE A 126 -13.42 -2.59 -14.37
C PHE A 126 -13.17 -1.09 -14.54
N GLY A 127 -13.46 -0.53 -15.72
CA GLY A 127 -13.24 0.90 -16.00
C GLY A 127 -14.10 1.85 -15.16
N GLN A 128 -15.09 1.34 -14.41
CA GLN A 128 -15.93 2.12 -13.50
C GLN A 128 -15.51 2.02 -12.02
N LEU A 129 -14.54 1.14 -11.69
CA LEU A 129 -14.05 0.91 -10.33
C LEU A 129 -13.11 2.03 -9.88
N LYS A 130 -13.68 3.18 -9.57
CA LYS A 130 -12.94 4.42 -9.34
C LYS A 130 -12.05 4.36 -8.10
N TYR A 131 -12.51 3.79 -6.99
CA TYR A 131 -11.73 3.75 -5.75
C TYR A 131 -10.50 2.88 -5.91
N LEU A 132 -10.68 1.67 -6.45
CA LEU A 132 -9.58 0.75 -6.66
C LEU A 132 -8.61 1.24 -7.74
N SER A 133 -9.12 1.82 -8.83
CA SER A 133 -8.26 2.36 -9.89
C SER A 133 -7.34 3.47 -9.37
N GLU A 134 -7.88 4.42 -8.60
CA GLU A 134 -7.11 5.52 -8.01
C GLU A 134 -6.11 5.03 -6.95
N TRP A 135 -6.46 3.99 -6.18
CA TRP A 135 -5.50 3.37 -5.24
C TRP A 135 -4.35 2.68 -5.96
N LEU A 136 -4.63 2.01 -7.08
CA LEU A 136 -3.64 1.26 -7.84
C LEU A 136 -2.72 2.17 -8.66
N GLU A 137 -3.07 3.44 -8.84
CA GLU A 137 -2.14 4.44 -9.35
C GLU A 137 -0.93 4.66 -8.44
N ILE A 138 -0.96 4.22 -7.17
CA ILE A 138 0.22 4.15 -6.29
C ILE A 138 1.33 3.23 -6.86
N VAL A 139 0.95 2.21 -7.64
CA VAL A 139 1.87 1.30 -8.33
C VAL A 139 1.91 1.52 -9.85
N GLY A 140 1.29 2.60 -10.34
CA GLY A 140 1.26 2.97 -11.75
C GLY A 140 2.56 3.62 -12.26
N ASP A 141 2.38 4.53 -13.23
CA ASP A 141 3.48 5.18 -13.96
C ASP A 141 3.53 6.71 -13.77
N ASN A 142 2.65 7.24 -12.91
CA ASN A 142 2.69 8.64 -12.49
C ASN A 142 3.93 8.96 -11.63
N GLN A 143 4.14 10.26 -11.35
CA GLN A 143 5.33 10.72 -10.64
C GLN A 143 5.41 10.18 -9.20
N PHE A 144 4.27 10.05 -8.52
CA PHE A 144 4.21 9.49 -7.16
C PHE A 144 4.65 8.02 -7.15
N ALA A 145 4.09 7.20 -8.04
CA ALA A 145 4.45 5.81 -8.20
C ALA A 145 5.94 5.62 -8.56
N LYS A 146 6.51 6.51 -9.40
CA LYS A 146 7.95 6.51 -9.71
C LYS A 146 8.81 6.79 -8.48
N LYS A 147 8.43 7.77 -7.64
CA LYS A 147 9.11 8.05 -6.36
C LYS A 147 9.06 6.83 -5.44
N LEU A 148 7.89 6.21 -5.29
CA LEU A 148 7.74 4.99 -4.48
C LEU A 148 8.55 3.81 -5.02
N ARG A 149 8.58 3.62 -6.34
CA ARG A 149 9.40 2.59 -7.00
C ARG A 149 10.89 2.82 -6.74
N ALA A 150 11.35 4.07 -6.80
CA ALA A 150 12.72 4.44 -6.47
C ALA A 150 13.06 4.11 -5.01
N LEU A 151 12.22 4.52 -4.06
CA LEU A 151 12.37 4.22 -2.63
C LEU A 151 12.39 2.71 -2.37
N ARG A 152 11.44 1.96 -2.92
CA ARG A 152 11.35 0.50 -2.84
C ARG A 152 12.64 -0.15 -3.33
N ASN A 153 13.14 0.26 -4.50
CA ASN A 153 14.37 -0.30 -5.09
C ASN A 153 15.57 -0.03 -4.19
N SER A 154 15.73 1.19 -3.68
CA SER A 154 16.79 1.48 -2.73
C SER A 154 16.69 0.63 -1.47
N PHE A 155 15.48 0.49 -0.92
CA PHE A 155 15.25 -0.25 0.30
C PHE A 155 15.56 -1.74 0.14
N ALA A 156 15.03 -2.37 -0.91
CA ALA A 156 15.23 -3.78 -1.23
C ALA A 156 16.69 -4.15 -1.53
N HIS A 157 17.52 -3.18 -1.95
CA HIS A 157 18.92 -3.39 -2.29
C HIS A 157 19.91 -2.78 -1.28
N GLY A 158 19.44 -2.36 -0.09
CA GLY A 158 20.31 -1.83 0.97
C GLY A 158 20.98 -0.50 0.64
N LYS A 159 20.41 0.31 -0.26
CA LYS A 159 20.93 1.61 -0.71
C LYS A 159 20.26 2.77 0.00
N TRP A 160 20.20 2.68 1.32
CA TRP A 160 19.55 3.66 2.15
C TRP A 160 20.24 3.76 3.52
N ALA A 161 20.04 4.87 4.20
CA ALA A 161 20.48 5.07 5.58
C ALA A 161 19.49 5.99 6.31
N TYR A 162 19.49 5.94 7.64
CA TYR A 162 18.83 6.99 8.43
C TYR A 162 19.54 8.33 8.25
N LEU A 163 18.78 9.42 8.31
CA LEU A 163 19.36 10.75 8.53
C LEU A 163 20.07 10.79 9.90
N PRO A 164 21.09 11.66 10.11
CA PRO A 164 21.86 11.70 11.36
C PRO A 164 21.02 11.93 12.62
N ASN A 165 19.92 12.68 12.48
CA ASN A 165 18.94 12.99 13.53
C ASN A 165 17.74 12.01 13.54
N TYR A 166 17.75 10.97 12.70
CA TYR A 166 16.67 10.00 12.52
C TYR A 166 15.32 10.59 12.08
N SER A 167 15.28 11.84 11.59
CA SER A 167 14.05 12.48 11.13
C SER A 167 13.52 11.94 9.80
N GLY A 168 14.19 10.92 9.23
CA GLY A 168 13.87 10.37 7.93
C GLY A 168 14.96 9.43 7.42
N LEU A 169 14.92 9.18 6.12
CA LEU A 169 15.84 8.35 5.39
C LEU A 169 16.51 9.13 4.26
N VAL A 170 17.74 8.74 3.95
CA VAL A 170 18.40 9.04 2.68
C VAL A 170 18.44 7.77 1.85
N PHE A 171 18.22 7.86 0.54
CA PHE A 171 18.26 6.72 -0.36
C PHE A 171 18.81 7.06 -1.75
N TYR A 172 19.28 6.02 -2.44
CA TYR A 172 19.95 6.09 -3.75
C TYR A 172 19.37 5.02 -4.68
N PRO A 173 18.49 5.37 -5.64
CA PRO A 173 17.79 4.39 -6.46
C PRO A 173 18.66 3.79 -7.58
N GLU A 174 19.75 4.45 -7.97
CA GLU A 174 20.57 4.03 -9.11
C GLU A 174 21.36 2.75 -8.83
N SER A 175 21.49 1.91 -9.85
CA SER A 175 22.33 0.71 -9.82
C SER A 175 23.83 1.01 -9.86
N ALA A 176 24.21 2.12 -10.50
CA ALA A 176 25.58 2.54 -10.73
C ALA A 176 25.71 4.08 -10.67
N PRO A 177 26.91 4.64 -10.50
CA PRO A 177 27.14 6.08 -10.50
C PRO A 177 26.74 6.77 -11.82
N PRO A 178 26.38 8.07 -11.80
CA PRO A 178 26.30 8.93 -10.61
C PRO A 178 25.08 8.62 -9.75
N TYR A 179 25.27 8.62 -8.43
CA TYR A 179 24.17 8.39 -7.47
C TYR A 179 23.46 9.71 -7.16
N THR A 180 22.13 9.72 -7.27
CA THR A 180 21.32 10.86 -6.85
C THR A 180 20.85 10.63 -5.43
N ARG A 181 21.13 11.61 -4.57
CA ARG A 181 20.72 11.55 -3.17
C ARG A 181 19.27 12.03 -3.04
N TYR A 182 18.40 11.15 -2.56
CA TYR A 182 17.03 11.51 -2.18
C TYR A 182 16.88 11.48 -0.66
N GLU A 183 16.05 12.36 -0.14
CA GLU A 183 15.63 12.36 1.26
C GLU A 183 14.13 12.11 1.35
N LEU A 184 13.73 11.40 2.41
CA LEU A 184 12.35 11.18 2.76
C LEU A 184 12.19 11.41 4.26
N ILE A 185 11.36 12.37 4.64
CA ILE A 185 11.12 12.70 6.05
C ILE A 185 10.09 11.75 6.67
N GLN A 186 10.07 11.65 8.00
CA GLN A 186 9.14 10.78 8.72
C GLN A 186 7.66 11.07 8.42
N GLU A 187 7.29 12.32 8.18
CA GLU A 187 5.91 12.69 7.85
C GLU A 187 5.45 12.06 6.52
N ASP A 188 6.31 12.09 5.50
CA ASP A 188 6.05 11.43 4.22
C ASP A 188 5.97 9.91 4.39
N LEU A 189 6.84 9.33 5.22
CA LEU A 189 6.82 7.90 5.55
C LEU A 189 5.51 7.48 6.22
N HIS A 190 5.01 8.26 7.18
CA HIS A 190 3.73 8.00 7.83
C HIS A 190 2.57 8.09 6.83
N SER A 191 2.63 9.05 5.90
CA SER A 191 1.62 9.23 4.86
C SER A 191 1.56 8.03 3.90
N ILE A 192 2.73 7.60 3.41
CA ILE A 192 2.87 6.42 2.56
C ILE A 192 2.37 5.17 3.28
N HIS A 193 2.73 5.02 4.55
CA HIS A 193 2.29 3.91 5.38
C HIS A 193 0.78 3.86 5.53
N GLY A 194 0.14 4.94 5.97
CA GLY A 194 -1.31 4.94 6.20
C GLY A 194 -2.11 4.57 4.95
N LEU A 195 -1.64 4.99 3.77
CA LEU A 195 -2.23 4.63 2.48
C LEU A 195 -2.08 3.14 2.12
N LEU A 196 -0.85 2.62 2.20
CA LEU A 196 -0.54 1.24 1.83
C LEU A 196 -1.11 0.25 2.83
N TYR A 197 -1.03 0.57 4.11
CA TYR A 197 -1.59 -0.21 5.19
C TYR A 197 -3.12 -0.22 5.16
N GLY A 198 -3.75 0.94 4.91
CA GLY A 198 -5.20 1.02 4.70
C GLY A 198 -5.66 0.14 3.54
N PHE A 199 -4.95 0.17 2.41
CA PHE A 199 -5.21 -0.73 1.29
C PHE A 199 -5.12 -2.21 1.70
N GLN A 200 -4.04 -2.60 2.40
CA GLN A 200 -3.82 -3.98 2.83
C GLN A 200 -4.94 -4.48 3.73
N LEU A 201 -5.34 -3.69 4.73
CA LEU A 201 -6.45 -4.03 5.63
C LEU A 201 -7.76 -4.26 4.86
N VAL A 202 -8.09 -3.35 3.94
CA VAL A 202 -9.30 -3.49 3.13
C VAL A 202 -9.22 -4.75 2.27
N PHE A 203 -8.10 -4.94 1.57
CA PHE A 203 -7.88 -6.09 0.70
C PHE A 203 -8.06 -7.42 1.42
N PHE A 204 -7.38 -7.65 2.54
CA PHE A 204 -7.42 -8.97 3.17
C PHE A 204 -8.76 -9.30 3.80
N VAL A 205 -9.46 -8.33 4.38
CA VAL A 205 -10.81 -8.56 4.92
C VAL A 205 -11.77 -8.87 3.77
N THR A 206 -11.72 -8.11 2.67
CA THR A 206 -12.56 -8.38 1.50
C THR A 206 -12.22 -9.72 0.84
N ALA A 207 -10.93 -10.05 0.70
CA ALA A 207 -10.50 -11.30 0.09
C ALA A 207 -10.96 -12.52 0.89
N ARG A 208 -10.89 -12.45 2.22
CA ARG A 208 -11.44 -13.50 3.09
C ARG A 208 -12.94 -13.69 2.84
N ASP A 209 -13.69 -12.60 2.83
CA ASP A 209 -15.16 -12.66 2.67
C ASP A 209 -15.62 -13.10 1.26
N GLN A 210 -14.75 -13.02 0.24
CA GLN A 210 -15.07 -13.37 -1.16
C GLN A 210 -14.52 -14.73 -1.62
N LEU A 211 -13.49 -15.25 -0.96
CA LEU A 211 -12.78 -16.45 -1.40
C LEU A 211 -12.93 -17.65 -0.44
N GLU A 212 -13.60 -17.46 0.70
CA GLU A 212 -14.12 -18.51 1.60
C GLU A 212 -15.56 -18.90 1.22
#